data_AF-A0A7K2N3Q7-F1
#
_entry.id   AF-A0A7K2N3Q7-F1
#
_cell.length_a   1.000
_cell.length_b   1.000
_cell.length_c   1.000
_cell.angle_alpha   90.00
_cell.angle_beta   90.00
_cell.angle_gamma   90.00
#
_symmetry.space_group_name_H-M   'P 1'
#
loop_
_entity.id
_entity.type
_entity.pdbx_description
1 polymer ?
#
loop_
_entity_poly.entity_id
_entity_poly.type
_entity_poly.pdbx_seq_one_letter_code
_entity_poly.pdbx_strand_id
1 'polypeptide(L)'
;MITNRTYTVEPWRVRETALNLDLLAQSESVFALSNGHVGWRGNLDEGEPHGLPGSYLNGVHELHPLPYAEAGYGYPESGQTVINVTNGKLLRLLVDDEPFDLRYGRLGKHERTLDLRRGVLERTCEWTSPAGTTVRVRSTRLVSLTQRAIAAVEYEVEPLDSRTRVVIQSELVANESLPSSDGDPRTAKALRSPLEPEEDLAIGSRLRLVHRTRRSGLRVAVAADHVVDAPGEITTSSESNTDVSRLTITSVLDPGQRLRVQKTVAHGWSGARSRPAMSDQVEAALAAAAHGGWDGLVAEQRDYLDDFWARADVEVHGDEEIQQAVRFALFHVLQAGARAEQRAIPAKGLTGSGYDGHAFWDTEMFVLPLLTYTAPKAVAEALRWRQDTLPAARDRATQLGLRGAAFPWRTIDG
;
A
#
# COMPACT_ATOMS: atom_id res chain seq x y z
N MET A 1 22.06 -5.90 3.16
CA MET A 1 22.49 -4.79 2.28
C MET A 1 22.21 -5.22 0.86
N ILE A 2 21.47 -4.41 0.08
CA ILE A 2 21.21 -4.75 -1.32
C ILE A 2 22.53 -4.56 -2.06
N THR A 3 23.25 -5.64 -2.33
CA THR A 3 24.54 -5.60 -3.04
C THR A 3 24.38 -5.39 -4.55
N ASN A 4 23.14 -5.14 -5.01
CA ASN A 4 22.83 -4.93 -6.40
C ASN A 4 23.24 -3.51 -6.84
N ARG A 5 24.12 -3.44 -7.84
CA ARG A 5 24.63 -2.22 -8.45
C ARG A 5 23.57 -1.33 -9.12
N THR A 6 22.33 -1.80 -9.26
CA THR A 6 21.23 -0.97 -9.76
C THR A 6 20.72 0.05 -8.74
N TYR A 7 21.06 -0.10 -7.45
CA TYR A 7 20.74 0.87 -6.43
C TYR A 7 21.87 1.87 -6.26
N THR A 8 21.52 3.16 -6.28
CA THR A 8 22.48 4.25 -6.08
C THR A 8 22.49 4.72 -4.62
N VAL A 9 23.64 5.20 -4.17
CA VAL A 9 23.80 5.82 -2.86
C VAL A 9 23.48 7.29 -3.00
N GLU A 10 22.35 7.71 -2.44
CA GLU A 10 21.88 9.08 -2.43
C GLU A 10 21.29 9.40 -1.04
N PRO A 11 21.79 10.40 -0.31
CA PRO A 11 21.43 10.62 1.10
C PRO A 11 19.94 10.76 1.42
N TRP A 12 19.11 11.13 0.44
CA TRP A 12 17.67 11.40 0.61
C TRP A 12 16.77 10.59 -0.31
N ARG A 13 17.34 9.68 -1.09
CA ARG A 13 16.62 8.95 -2.13
C ARG A 13 17.06 7.52 -2.12
N VAL A 14 16.12 6.59 -2.24
CA VAL A 14 16.45 5.23 -2.66
C VAL A 14 16.10 5.16 -4.14
N ARG A 15 17.09 5.02 -5.01
CA ARG A 15 16.89 4.98 -6.46
C ARG A 15 17.41 3.69 -7.05
N GLU A 16 16.53 3.01 -7.78
CA GLU A 16 16.83 1.87 -8.66
C GLU A 16 16.88 2.37 -10.10
N THR A 17 18.03 2.26 -10.77
CA THR A 17 18.28 2.82 -12.12
C THR A 17 18.00 1.84 -13.26
N ALA A 18 17.66 0.60 -12.92
CA ALA A 18 17.27 -0.43 -13.88
C ALA A 18 16.44 -1.51 -13.18
N LEU A 19 15.40 -1.98 -13.86
CA LEU A 19 14.54 -3.04 -13.35
C LEU A 19 15.24 -4.41 -13.45
N ASN A 20 15.28 -5.13 -12.34
CA ASN A 20 15.62 -6.54 -12.31
C ASN A 20 14.39 -7.36 -11.89
N LEU A 21 13.86 -8.17 -12.80
CA LEU A 21 12.66 -8.97 -12.57
C LEU A 21 12.84 -10.02 -11.46
N ASP A 22 14.05 -10.54 -11.27
CA ASP A 22 14.36 -11.55 -10.25
C ASP A 22 14.34 -10.97 -8.82
N LEU A 23 14.35 -9.64 -8.70
CA LEU A 23 14.37 -8.94 -7.41
C LEU A 23 13.07 -8.19 -7.10
N LEU A 24 12.00 -8.39 -7.89
CA LEU A 24 10.73 -7.67 -7.72
C LEU A 24 10.21 -7.75 -6.28
N ALA A 25 10.13 -8.94 -5.69
CA ALA A 25 9.61 -9.11 -4.32
C ALA A 25 10.40 -8.29 -3.27
N GLN A 26 11.72 -8.16 -3.47
CA GLN A 26 12.58 -7.35 -2.62
C GLN A 26 12.35 -5.86 -2.88
N SER A 27 12.47 -5.40 -4.13
CA SER A 27 12.29 -3.99 -4.49
C SER A 27 10.90 -3.46 -4.09
N GLU A 28 9.86 -4.27 -4.23
CA GLU A 28 8.49 -3.95 -3.78
C GLU A 28 8.38 -3.69 -2.27
N SER A 29 9.19 -4.37 -1.46
CA SER A 29 9.23 -4.15 -0.01
C SER A 29 9.98 -2.86 0.31
N VAL A 30 11.09 -2.60 -0.39
CA VAL A 30 11.94 -1.41 -0.22
C VAL A 30 11.19 -0.13 -0.60
N PHE A 31 10.45 -0.18 -1.70
CA PHE A 31 9.67 0.94 -2.23
C PHE A 31 8.23 1.02 -1.69
N ALA A 32 7.91 0.29 -0.61
CA ALA A 32 6.60 0.35 -0.01
C ALA A 32 6.31 1.72 0.62
N LEU A 33 5.08 2.19 0.43
CA LEU A 33 4.56 3.41 1.03
C LEU A 33 3.47 3.07 2.04
N SER A 34 3.46 3.76 3.17
CA SER A 34 2.50 3.53 4.24
C SER A 34 2.35 4.77 5.10
N ASN A 35 1.18 4.96 5.68
CA ASN A 35 0.98 5.93 6.76
C ASN A 35 0.69 5.26 8.11
N GLY A 36 0.66 3.92 8.17
CA GLY A 36 0.36 3.15 9.38
C GLY A 36 -1.11 2.76 9.48
N HIS A 37 -1.99 3.37 8.67
CA HIS A 37 -3.36 2.92 8.42
C HIS A 37 -3.47 2.13 7.11
N VAL A 38 -2.94 2.70 6.03
CA VAL A 38 -2.87 2.13 4.67
C VAL A 38 -1.43 1.79 4.37
N GLY A 39 -1.20 0.63 3.76
CA GLY A 39 0.11 0.25 3.21
C GLY A 39 0.01 -0.32 1.81
N TRP A 40 0.87 0.19 0.95
CA TRP A 40 0.97 -0.15 -0.46
C TRP A 40 2.39 -0.62 -0.75
N ARG A 41 2.53 -1.89 -1.16
CA ARG A 41 3.81 -2.38 -1.67
C ARG A 41 4.21 -1.59 -2.92
N GLY A 42 5.52 -1.47 -3.15
CA GLY A 42 6.13 -0.80 -4.31
C GLY A 42 5.98 -1.60 -5.62
N ASN A 43 4.84 -2.26 -5.83
CA ASN A 43 4.50 -2.97 -7.06
C ASN A 43 4.45 -1.99 -8.23
N LEU A 44 4.67 -2.50 -9.44
CA LEU A 44 4.46 -1.73 -10.67
C LEU A 44 2.99 -1.32 -10.81
N ASP A 45 2.73 -0.16 -11.42
CA ASP A 45 1.38 0.42 -11.55
C ASP A 45 0.45 -0.48 -12.39
N GLU A 46 1.00 -1.13 -13.41
CA GLU A 46 0.35 -2.06 -14.32
C GLU A 46 -0.05 -3.41 -13.68
N GLY A 47 0.36 -3.65 -12.43
CA GLY A 47 0.02 -4.84 -11.66
C GLY A 47 0.85 -6.08 -11.97
N GLU A 48 1.28 -6.27 -13.21
CA GLU A 48 2.16 -7.36 -13.62
C GLU A 48 3.38 -6.86 -14.44
N PRO A 49 4.55 -7.49 -14.31
CA PRO A 49 4.87 -8.56 -13.36
C PRO A 49 4.98 -8.05 -11.90
N HIS A 50 4.80 -8.96 -10.94
CA HIS A 50 4.98 -8.69 -9.52
C HIS A 50 5.63 -9.88 -8.81
N GLY A 51 6.32 -9.61 -7.69
CA GLY A 51 6.79 -10.65 -6.77
C GLY A 51 5.71 -11.03 -5.77
N LEU A 52 5.19 -10.05 -5.04
CA LEU A 52 4.04 -10.20 -4.14
C LEU A 52 3.17 -8.93 -4.25
N PRO A 53 1.94 -9.01 -4.79
CA PRO A 53 1.05 -7.86 -4.77
C PRO A 53 0.66 -7.57 -3.31
N GLY A 54 0.55 -6.30 -2.92
CA GLY A 54 0.15 -5.97 -1.55
C GLY A 54 -0.51 -4.62 -1.38
N SER A 55 -1.72 -4.69 -0.81
CA SER A 55 -2.47 -3.56 -0.27
C SER A 55 -3.00 -4.01 1.08
N TYR A 56 -2.66 -3.28 2.14
CA TYR A 56 -2.97 -3.67 3.52
C TYR A 56 -3.65 -2.53 4.27
N LEU A 57 -4.54 -2.89 5.19
CA LEU A 57 -5.10 -1.96 6.17
C LEU A 57 -4.79 -2.45 7.57
N ASN A 58 -4.25 -1.58 8.42
CA ASN A 58 -3.85 -1.95 9.77
C ASN A 58 -5.06 -2.44 10.58
N GLY A 59 -4.96 -3.65 11.11
CA GLY A 59 -6.02 -4.35 11.85
C GLY A 59 -6.95 -5.22 11.00
N VAL A 60 -6.92 -5.09 9.67
CA VAL A 60 -7.70 -5.98 8.78
C VAL A 60 -6.99 -7.32 8.65
N HIS A 61 -7.66 -8.35 9.12
CA HIS A 61 -7.16 -9.71 9.15
C HIS A 61 -8.30 -10.70 8.94
N GLU A 62 -7.96 -11.96 8.67
CA GLU A 62 -8.90 -13.06 8.60
C GLU A 62 -8.50 -14.15 9.61
N LEU A 63 -9.50 -14.88 10.11
CA LEU A 63 -9.27 -16.00 11.02
C LEU A 63 -9.10 -17.29 10.24
N HIS A 64 -8.21 -18.16 10.72
CA HIS A 64 -8.09 -19.52 10.21
C HIS A 64 -7.94 -20.51 11.37
N PRO A 65 -8.39 -21.77 11.22
CA PRO A 65 -8.17 -22.77 12.26
C PRO A 65 -6.68 -23.04 12.47
N LEU A 66 -6.29 -23.31 13.71
CA LEU A 66 -4.97 -23.82 14.10
C LEU A 66 -5.13 -25.25 14.64
N PRO A 67 -5.23 -26.26 13.74
CA PRO A 67 -5.35 -27.64 14.20
C PRO A 67 -4.02 -28.10 14.80
N TYR A 68 -4.07 -28.61 16.03
CA TYR A 68 -2.96 -29.30 16.67
C TYR A 68 -3.14 -30.81 16.54
N ALA A 69 -2.05 -31.56 16.33
CA ALA A 69 -2.08 -33.01 16.33
C ALA A 69 -2.48 -33.57 17.71
N GLU A 70 -2.04 -32.90 18.77
CA GLU A 70 -2.46 -33.12 20.16
C GLU A 70 -2.88 -31.78 20.76
N ALA A 71 -4.14 -31.66 21.18
CA ALA A 71 -4.65 -30.44 21.78
C ALA A 71 -4.16 -30.29 23.22
N GLY A 72 -3.54 -29.15 23.54
CA GLY A 72 -3.17 -28.76 24.90
C GLY A 72 -4.14 -27.71 25.45
N TYR A 73 -4.45 -27.79 26.75
CA TYR A 73 -5.22 -26.74 27.41
C TYR A 73 -4.51 -25.39 27.28
N GLY A 74 -5.23 -24.36 26.86
CA GLY A 74 -4.68 -23.03 26.65
C GLY A 74 -3.97 -22.83 25.31
N TYR A 75 -4.01 -23.78 24.38
CA TYR A 75 -3.55 -23.52 23.01
C TYR A 75 -4.58 -22.70 22.22
N PRO A 76 -4.14 -21.72 21.40
CA PRO A 76 -5.05 -20.93 20.60
C PRO A 76 -5.71 -21.77 19.48
N GLU A 77 -7.03 -21.85 19.47
CA GLU A 77 -7.78 -22.68 18.51
C GLU A 77 -7.85 -22.07 17.10
N SER A 78 -7.62 -20.76 16.98
CA SER A 78 -7.59 -20.02 15.73
C SER A 78 -6.40 -19.08 15.65
N GLY A 79 -5.92 -18.85 14.43
CA GLY A 79 -4.87 -17.90 14.10
C GLY A 79 -5.42 -16.74 13.30
N GLN A 80 -4.74 -15.61 13.40
CA GLN A 80 -5.03 -14.40 12.64
C GLN A 80 -4.00 -14.27 11.52
N THR A 81 -4.43 -13.84 10.35
CA THR A 81 -3.52 -13.45 9.29
C THR A 81 -3.97 -12.17 8.63
N VAL A 82 -3.05 -11.23 8.45
CA VAL A 82 -3.27 -10.11 7.54
C VAL A 82 -3.61 -10.65 6.15
N ILE A 83 -4.50 -9.95 5.46
CA ILE A 83 -4.92 -10.28 4.11
C ILE A 83 -4.65 -9.10 3.19
N ASN A 84 -4.49 -9.37 1.89
CA ASN A 84 -4.58 -8.32 0.89
C ASN A 84 -6.02 -7.80 0.86
N VAL A 85 -6.17 -6.49 1.01
CA VAL A 85 -7.42 -5.77 0.76
C VAL A 85 -7.52 -5.35 -0.70
N THR A 86 -8.65 -4.77 -1.08
CA THR A 86 -8.86 -4.21 -2.42
C THR A 86 -7.71 -3.29 -2.84
N ASN A 87 -7.06 -3.66 -3.95
CA ASN A 87 -5.93 -2.96 -4.52
C ASN A 87 -6.42 -1.79 -5.37
N GLY A 88 -6.11 -0.57 -4.91
CA GLY A 88 -6.43 0.66 -5.61
C GLY A 88 -5.29 1.23 -6.46
N LYS A 89 -4.12 0.58 -6.50
CA LYS A 89 -2.93 1.09 -7.21
C LYS A 89 -3.01 0.93 -8.72
N LEU A 90 -3.83 -0.01 -9.19
CA LEU A 90 -3.74 -0.56 -10.53
C LEU A 90 -4.15 0.44 -11.62
N LEU A 91 -3.26 0.59 -12.60
CA LEU A 91 -3.40 1.36 -13.83
C LEU A 91 -2.76 0.55 -14.97
N ARG A 92 -3.58 -0.21 -15.70
CA ARG A 92 -3.12 -1.03 -16.82
C ARG A 92 -3.15 -0.19 -18.10
N LEU A 93 -2.06 -0.21 -18.85
CA LEU A 93 -1.93 0.55 -20.09
C LEU A 93 -1.94 -0.40 -21.29
N LEU A 94 -2.72 -0.06 -22.32
CA LEU A 94 -2.56 -0.59 -23.67
C LEU A 94 -2.05 0.53 -24.58
N VAL A 95 -1.07 0.19 -25.42
CA VAL A 95 -0.47 1.05 -26.42
C VAL A 95 -0.83 0.46 -27.78
N ASP A 96 -1.71 1.14 -28.50
CA ASP A 96 -2.47 0.59 -29.62
C ASP A 96 -3.20 -0.71 -29.19
N ASP A 97 -2.77 -1.87 -29.69
CA ASP A 97 -3.32 -3.18 -29.32
C ASP A 97 -2.37 -4.00 -28.42
N GLU A 98 -1.27 -3.40 -27.95
CA GLU A 98 -0.24 -4.08 -27.15
C GLU A 98 -0.34 -3.73 -25.66
N PRO A 99 -0.47 -4.71 -24.75
CA PRO A 99 -0.44 -4.44 -23.31
C PRO A 99 0.95 -3.99 -22.88
N PHE A 100 1.01 -2.92 -22.09
CA PHE A 100 2.23 -2.48 -21.42
C PHE A 100 2.59 -3.49 -20.32
N ASP A 101 3.50 -4.39 -20.65
CA ASP A 101 4.02 -5.43 -19.76
C ASP A 101 5.53 -5.49 -19.92
N LEU A 102 6.25 -5.28 -18.82
CA LEU A 102 7.71 -5.16 -18.85
C LEU A 102 8.44 -6.49 -19.12
N ARG A 103 7.71 -7.62 -19.15
CA ARG A 103 8.25 -8.92 -19.60
C ARG A 103 8.34 -9.00 -21.13
N TYR A 104 7.53 -8.21 -21.83
CA TYR A 104 7.41 -8.21 -23.28
C TYR A 104 7.81 -6.83 -23.85
N GLY A 105 8.15 -6.78 -25.14
CA GLY A 105 8.70 -5.57 -25.75
C GLY A 105 10.13 -5.25 -25.31
N ARG A 106 10.56 -4.00 -25.51
CA ARG A 106 11.92 -3.54 -25.19
C ARG A 106 11.88 -2.39 -24.20
N LEU A 107 12.42 -2.63 -23.01
CA LEU A 107 12.61 -1.63 -21.97
C LEU A 107 13.89 -0.82 -22.24
N GLY A 108 13.75 0.42 -22.69
CA GLY A 108 14.89 1.30 -23.00
C GLY A 108 15.47 1.98 -21.76
N LYS A 109 14.61 2.53 -20.91
CA LYS A 109 14.97 3.17 -19.64
C LYS A 109 13.93 2.80 -18.59
N HIS A 110 14.37 2.52 -17.36
CA HIS A 110 13.47 2.35 -16.22
C HIS A 110 14.16 2.81 -14.95
N GLU A 111 13.55 3.76 -14.26
CA GLU A 111 14.04 4.27 -12.98
C GLU A 111 12.88 4.32 -11.99
N ARG A 112 13.15 3.91 -10.74
CA ARG A 112 12.27 4.13 -9.58
C ARG A 112 13.03 4.88 -8.50
N THR A 113 12.42 5.91 -7.94
CA THR A 113 12.99 6.72 -6.87
C THR A 113 11.99 6.89 -5.73
N LEU A 114 12.32 6.40 -4.54
CA LEU A 114 11.64 6.79 -3.30
C LEU A 114 12.33 8.03 -2.74
N ASP A 115 11.64 9.17 -2.79
CA ASP A 115 12.13 10.43 -2.23
C ASP A 115 11.70 10.53 -0.76
N LEU A 116 12.67 10.43 0.15
CA LEU A 116 12.42 10.39 1.60
C LEU A 116 12.00 11.75 2.17
N ARG A 117 12.31 12.85 1.49
CA ARG A 117 11.87 14.20 1.89
C ARG A 117 10.44 14.47 1.49
N ARG A 118 10.05 14.03 0.30
CA ARG A 118 8.71 14.23 -0.25
C ARG A 118 7.73 13.13 0.13
N GLY A 119 8.21 11.95 0.52
CA GLY A 119 7.34 10.81 0.85
C GLY A 119 6.60 10.25 -0.36
N VAL A 120 7.23 10.31 -1.54
CA VAL A 120 6.65 9.85 -2.80
C VAL A 120 7.53 8.80 -3.45
N LEU A 121 6.89 7.85 -4.14
CA LEU A 121 7.56 6.93 -5.06
C LEU A 121 7.33 7.43 -6.48
N GLU A 122 8.41 7.75 -7.17
CA GLU A 122 8.43 8.20 -8.55
C GLU A 122 8.97 7.09 -9.44
N ARG A 123 8.41 6.97 -10.65
CA ARG A 123 8.88 6.05 -11.67
C ARG A 123 8.87 6.73 -13.02
N THR A 124 9.90 6.46 -13.82
CA THR A 124 9.94 6.81 -15.24
C THR A 124 10.38 5.59 -16.05
N CYS A 125 9.64 5.28 -17.11
CA CYS A 125 9.89 4.14 -17.97
C CYS A 125 9.73 4.55 -19.43
N GLU A 126 10.69 4.16 -20.29
CA GLU A 126 10.57 4.24 -21.74
C GLU A 126 10.52 2.83 -22.30
N TRP A 127 9.40 2.48 -22.93
CA TRP A 127 9.10 1.13 -23.39
C TRP A 127 8.68 1.17 -24.85
N THR A 128 9.30 0.33 -25.66
CA THR A 128 8.88 0.06 -27.03
C THR A 128 8.05 -1.24 -27.03
N SER A 129 6.82 -1.17 -27.51
CA SER A 129 5.94 -2.33 -27.63
C SER A 129 6.50 -3.37 -28.60
N PRO A 130 6.03 -4.63 -28.56
CA PRO A 130 6.39 -5.65 -29.55
C PRO A 130 6.12 -5.20 -31.00
N ALA A 131 5.09 -4.37 -31.20
CA ALA A 131 4.74 -3.79 -32.50
C ALA A 131 5.63 -2.60 -32.92
N GLY A 132 6.51 -2.10 -32.05
CA GLY A 132 7.49 -1.06 -32.36
C GLY A 132 7.10 0.36 -31.90
N THR A 133 5.93 0.56 -31.29
CA THR A 133 5.48 1.86 -30.77
C THR A 133 6.17 2.17 -29.44
N THR A 134 6.80 3.34 -29.32
CA THR A 134 7.51 3.74 -28.11
C THR A 134 6.73 4.77 -27.31
N VAL A 135 6.50 4.46 -26.04
CA VAL A 135 5.89 5.39 -25.07
C VAL A 135 6.81 5.64 -23.90
N ARG A 136 6.65 6.81 -23.29
CA ARG A 136 7.16 7.12 -21.96
C ARG A 136 6.02 7.11 -20.97
N VAL A 137 6.22 6.37 -19.89
CA VAL A 137 5.33 6.32 -18.73
C VAL A 137 6.03 7.02 -17.56
N ARG A 138 5.34 7.96 -16.91
CA ARG A 138 5.76 8.53 -15.62
C ARG A 138 4.68 8.27 -14.59
N SER A 139 5.06 7.84 -13.40
CA SER A 139 4.12 7.74 -12.28
C SER A 139 4.73 8.31 -11.02
N THR A 140 3.89 8.99 -10.24
CA THR A 140 4.20 9.44 -8.88
C THR A 140 3.10 8.95 -7.98
N ARG A 141 3.44 8.37 -6.83
CA ARG A 141 2.44 7.91 -5.86
C ARG A 141 2.78 8.31 -4.44
N LEU A 142 1.75 8.44 -3.62
CA LEU A 142 1.86 8.72 -2.18
C LEU A 142 0.79 7.96 -1.39
N VAL A 143 1.09 7.65 -0.13
CA VAL A 143 0.11 7.31 0.91
C VAL A 143 0.16 8.46 1.92
N SER A 144 -0.95 9.19 2.07
CA SER A 144 -0.94 10.49 2.76
C SER A 144 -0.66 10.35 4.26
N LEU A 145 0.33 11.07 4.78
CA LEU A 145 0.58 11.15 6.23
C LEU A 145 -0.40 12.10 6.94
N THR A 146 -1.07 13.00 6.21
CA THR A 146 -2.03 13.98 6.74
C THR A 146 -3.49 13.48 6.68
N GLN A 147 -3.86 12.77 5.63
CA GLN A 147 -5.20 12.25 5.38
C GLN A 147 -5.21 10.72 5.49
N ARG A 148 -5.61 10.23 6.67
CA ARG A 148 -5.51 8.80 7.08
C ARG A 148 -5.92 7.79 6.01
N ALA A 149 -7.05 8.02 5.36
CA ALA A 149 -7.67 7.06 4.43
C ALA A 149 -7.10 7.15 3.00
N ILE A 150 -6.30 8.17 2.69
CA ILE A 150 -6.00 8.58 1.33
C ILE A 150 -4.64 8.08 0.86
N ALA A 151 -4.66 7.51 -0.34
CA ALA A 151 -3.49 7.30 -1.18
C ALA A 151 -3.81 7.81 -2.59
N ALA A 152 -2.79 8.19 -3.36
CA ALA A 152 -2.99 8.76 -4.68
C ALA A 152 -1.88 8.36 -5.65
N VAL A 153 -2.22 8.34 -6.94
CA VAL A 153 -1.31 8.07 -8.05
C VAL A 153 -1.56 9.11 -9.15
N GLU A 154 -0.52 9.81 -9.57
CA GLU A 154 -0.50 10.55 -10.83
C GLU A 154 0.25 9.70 -11.86
N TYR A 155 -0.37 9.48 -13.01
CA TYR A 155 0.15 8.61 -14.07
C TYR A 155 0.05 9.32 -15.41
N GLU A 156 1.18 9.43 -16.10
CA GLU A 156 1.30 10.08 -17.40
C GLU A 156 1.80 9.10 -18.47
N VAL A 157 1.19 9.17 -19.66
CA VAL A 157 1.63 8.44 -20.86
C VAL A 157 1.86 9.42 -22.00
N GLU A 158 3.02 9.29 -22.64
CA GLU A 158 3.50 10.16 -23.73
C GLU A 158 4.06 9.29 -24.87
N PRO A 159 3.44 9.25 -26.06
CA PRO A 159 4.06 8.65 -27.24
C PRO A 159 5.29 9.43 -27.67
N LEU A 160 6.34 8.72 -28.10
CA LEU A 160 7.62 9.33 -28.46
C LEU A 160 7.91 9.35 -29.96
N ASP A 161 7.34 8.43 -30.72
CA ASP A 161 7.70 8.22 -32.13
C ASP A 161 6.54 8.47 -33.11
N SER A 162 5.33 8.08 -32.74
CA SER A 162 4.18 8.04 -33.63
C SER A 162 2.89 8.46 -32.92
N ARG A 163 1.86 8.74 -33.73
CA ARG A 163 0.51 8.97 -33.21
C ARG A 163 -0.06 7.64 -32.74
N THR A 164 -0.48 7.59 -31.48
CA THR A 164 -0.76 6.33 -30.78
C THR A 164 -2.08 6.40 -30.05
N ARG A 165 -2.86 5.32 -30.13
CA ARG A 165 -4.02 5.14 -29.26
C ARG A 165 -3.54 4.60 -27.92
N VAL A 166 -3.92 5.26 -26.83
CA VAL A 166 -3.64 4.78 -25.47
C VAL A 166 -4.95 4.46 -24.76
N VAL A 167 -4.98 3.33 -24.06
CA VAL A 167 -6.09 2.94 -23.21
C VAL A 167 -5.56 2.67 -21.81
N ILE A 168 -6.02 3.44 -20.83
CA ILE A 168 -5.72 3.23 -19.42
C ILE A 168 -6.93 2.61 -18.73
N GLN A 169 -6.75 1.45 -18.13
CA GLN A 169 -7.74 0.82 -17.25
C GLN A 169 -7.30 1.00 -15.80
N SER A 170 -7.96 1.93 -15.11
CA SER A 170 -7.78 2.14 -13.68
C SER A 170 -8.73 1.24 -12.90
N GLU A 171 -8.20 0.44 -11.97
CA GLU A 171 -8.98 -0.61 -11.31
C GLU A 171 -8.95 -0.49 -9.79
N LEU A 172 -10.06 -0.89 -9.17
CA LEU A 172 -10.12 -1.44 -7.82
C LEU A 172 -10.26 -2.96 -7.97
N VAL A 173 -9.33 -3.74 -7.42
CA VAL A 173 -9.37 -5.20 -7.52
C VAL A 173 -9.30 -5.83 -6.13
N ALA A 174 -10.35 -6.55 -5.74
CA ALA A 174 -10.39 -7.39 -4.54
C ALA A 174 -10.02 -8.83 -4.89
N ASN A 175 -9.67 -9.62 -3.87
CA ASN A 175 -9.40 -11.06 -4.02
C ASN A 175 -8.35 -11.42 -5.09
N GLU A 176 -7.33 -10.56 -5.27
CA GLU A 176 -6.23 -10.82 -6.20
C GLU A 176 -5.57 -12.18 -5.95
N SER A 177 -5.24 -12.89 -7.03
CA SER A 177 -4.48 -14.14 -6.97
C SER A 177 -3.10 -13.88 -6.39
N LEU A 178 -2.80 -14.51 -5.24
CA LEU A 178 -1.49 -14.41 -4.61
C LEU A 178 -0.59 -15.56 -5.08
N PRO A 179 0.73 -15.33 -5.18
CA PRO A 179 1.70 -16.42 -5.37
C PRO A 179 1.53 -17.50 -4.29
N SER A 180 1.76 -18.76 -4.65
CA SER A 180 1.77 -19.86 -3.68
C SER A 180 2.90 -19.66 -2.67
N SER A 181 2.60 -19.83 -1.37
CA SER A 181 3.63 -19.85 -0.33
C SER A 181 4.43 -21.15 -0.42
N ASP A 182 5.76 -21.05 -0.34
CA ASP A 182 6.70 -22.18 -0.31
C ASP A 182 6.64 -23.00 1.00
N GLY A 183 5.63 -22.78 1.85
CA GLY A 183 5.46 -23.47 3.12
C GLY A 183 6.26 -22.86 4.28
N ASP A 184 6.84 -21.66 4.12
CA ASP A 184 7.50 -20.94 5.21
C ASP A 184 6.47 -20.50 6.26
N PRO A 185 6.57 -20.99 7.52
CA PRO A 185 5.60 -20.69 8.58
C PRO A 185 5.61 -19.22 9.03
N ARG A 186 6.56 -18.40 8.54
CA ARG A 186 6.62 -16.96 8.78
C ARG A 186 5.89 -16.14 7.72
N THR A 187 5.40 -16.76 6.65
CA THR A 187 4.61 -16.07 5.62
C THR A 187 3.13 -16.16 5.97
N ALA A 188 2.38 -15.07 5.71
CA ALA A 188 0.93 -15.11 5.82
C ALA A 188 0.33 -16.31 5.10
N LYS A 189 -0.67 -16.92 5.72
CA LYS A 189 -1.41 -18.00 5.08
C LYS A 189 -2.15 -17.46 3.86
N ALA A 190 -1.85 -17.99 2.69
CA ALA A 190 -2.54 -17.66 1.45
C ALA A 190 -3.99 -18.20 1.49
N LEU A 191 -4.91 -17.40 2.03
CA LEU A 191 -6.33 -17.69 2.02
C LEU A 191 -6.91 -17.36 0.65
N ARG A 192 -7.68 -18.29 0.08
CA ARG A 192 -8.33 -18.08 -1.22
C ARG A 192 -9.54 -17.16 -1.05
N SER A 193 -9.49 -16.01 -1.72
CA SER A 193 -10.55 -15.02 -1.83
C SER A 193 -11.23 -14.68 -0.48
N PRO A 194 -10.51 -14.18 0.53
CA PRO A 194 -11.03 -14.01 1.90
C PRO A 194 -12.14 -12.94 2.04
N LEU A 195 -12.39 -12.15 1.00
CA LEU A 195 -13.35 -11.06 1.00
C LEU A 195 -14.65 -11.49 0.31
N GLU A 196 -15.78 -11.40 1.02
CA GLU A 196 -17.13 -11.57 0.49
C GLU A 196 -17.70 -10.23 0.03
N PRO A 197 -18.28 -10.15 -1.16
CA PRO A 197 -18.82 -8.91 -1.71
C PRO A 197 -20.07 -8.45 -0.94
N GLU A 198 -20.17 -7.15 -0.64
CA GLU A 198 -21.37 -6.52 -0.08
C GLU A 198 -21.92 -5.40 -0.99
N GLU A 199 -21.06 -4.68 -1.71
CA GLU A 199 -21.45 -3.59 -2.62
C GLU A 199 -20.38 -3.34 -3.69
N ASP A 200 -20.84 -2.97 -4.88
CA ASP A 200 -19.99 -2.49 -5.95
C ASP A 200 -20.66 -1.29 -6.65
N LEU A 201 -19.85 -0.35 -7.16
CA LEU A 201 -20.33 0.86 -7.82
C LEU A 201 -19.31 1.32 -8.87
N ALA A 202 -19.81 1.72 -10.04
CA ALA A 202 -19.10 2.51 -11.03
C ALA A 202 -20.05 3.59 -11.59
N ILE A 203 -19.76 4.87 -11.33
CA ILE A 203 -20.55 6.00 -11.84
C ILE A 203 -19.59 7.13 -12.26
N GLY A 204 -19.54 7.42 -13.56
CA GLY A 204 -18.67 8.45 -14.09
C GLY A 204 -17.20 8.12 -13.84
N SER A 205 -16.48 9.00 -13.14
CA SER A 205 -15.08 8.77 -12.73
C SER A 205 -14.95 7.96 -11.43
N ARG A 206 -16.06 7.68 -10.73
CA ARG A 206 -16.03 7.08 -9.40
C ARG A 206 -16.20 5.57 -9.42
N LEU A 207 -15.38 4.92 -8.62
CA LEU A 207 -15.37 3.47 -8.40
C LEU A 207 -15.51 3.19 -6.91
N ARG A 208 -16.26 2.17 -6.51
CA ARG A 208 -16.30 1.72 -5.11
C ARG A 208 -16.51 0.21 -5.04
N LEU A 209 -15.82 -0.41 -4.09
CA LEU A 209 -16.02 -1.79 -3.68
C LEU A 209 -16.14 -1.85 -2.15
N VAL A 210 -17.13 -2.59 -1.65
CA VAL A 210 -17.28 -2.92 -0.24
C VAL A 210 -17.35 -4.42 -0.09
N HIS A 211 -16.49 -4.95 0.77
CA HIS A 211 -16.39 -6.37 1.07
C HIS A 211 -16.39 -6.62 2.57
N ARG A 212 -16.61 -7.86 2.96
CA ARG A 212 -16.53 -8.34 4.34
C ARG A 212 -15.67 -9.60 4.43
N THR A 213 -14.76 -9.66 5.40
CA THR A 213 -14.01 -10.89 5.70
C THR A 213 -14.95 -11.99 6.21
N ARG A 214 -14.75 -13.24 5.80
CA ARG A 214 -15.64 -14.37 6.10
C ARG A 214 -15.78 -14.68 7.58
N ARG A 215 -14.66 -14.78 8.31
CA ARG A 215 -14.69 -15.25 9.71
C ARG A 215 -14.48 -14.13 10.72
N SER A 216 -13.55 -13.22 10.47
CA SER A 216 -13.34 -12.05 11.34
C SER A 216 -14.46 -11.00 11.20
N GLY A 217 -15.29 -11.08 10.15
CA GLY A 217 -16.48 -10.24 9.99
C GLY A 217 -16.23 -8.74 9.78
N LEU A 218 -14.98 -8.33 9.51
CA LEU A 218 -14.55 -6.96 9.23
C LEU A 218 -15.02 -6.50 7.86
N ARG A 219 -15.66 -5.33 7.79
CA ARG A 219 -15.99 -4.67 6.52
C ARG A 219 -14.85 -3.80 6.05
N VAL A 220 -14.56 -3.87 4.76
CA VAL A 220 -13.54 -3.09 4.06
C VAL A 220 -14.24 -2.35 2.93
N ALA A 221 -14.11 -1.03 2.89
CA ALA A 221 -14.58 -0.19 1.79
C ALA A 221 -13.39 0.48 1.13
N VAL A 222 -13.36 0.47 -0.19
CA VAL A 222 -12.36 1.19 -0.99
C VAL A 222 -13.09 1.90 -2.11
N ALA A 223 -12.82 3.20 -2.25
CA ALA A 223 -13.37 4.02 -3.32
C ALA A 223 -12.24 4.76 -4.05
N ALA A 224 -12.43 5.05 -5.33
CA ALA A 224 -11.53 5.88 -6.11
C ALA A 224 -12.28 6.94 -6.91
N ASP A 225 -11.66 8.10 -7.07
CA ASP A 225 -12.09 9.15 -8.00
C ASP A 225 -10.92 9.54 -8.90
N HIS A 226 -11.23 10.03 -10.10
CA HIS A 226 -10.26 10.30 -11.15
C HIS A 226 -10.42 11.69 -11.75
N VAL A 227 -9.30 12.39 -11.90
CA VAL A 227 -9.18 13.58 -12.75
C VAL A 227 -8.33 13.19 -13.95
N VAL A 228 -8.87 13.39 -15.16
CA VAL A 228 -8.24 12.99 -16.42
C VAL A 228 -8.03 14.22 -17.28
N ASP A 229 -6.83 14.37 -17.81
CA ASP A 229 -6.42 15.52 -18.61
C ASP A 229 -5.57 15.05 -19.79
N ALA A 230 -5.94 15.43 -21.01
CA ALA A 230 -5.23 15.13 -22.24
C ALA A 230 -5.63 16.13 -23.34
N PRO A 231 -4.77 16.37 -24.34
CA PRO A 231 -5.18 17.12 -25.51
C PRO A 231 -6.18 16.31 -26.35
N GLY A 232 -7.18 16.99 -26.91
CA GLY A 232 -8.15 16.37 -27.81
C GLY A 232 -9.31 15.67 -27.09
N GLU A 233 -9.93 14.72 -27.79
CA GLU A 233 -11.09 13.98 -27.29
C GLU A 233 -10.65 12.85 -26.35
N ILE A 234 -11.34 12.73 -25.21
CA ILE A 234 -11.16 11.67 -24.23
C ILE A 234 -12.47 10.92 -24.13
N THR A 235 -12.42 9.60 -24.25
CA THR A 235 -13.57 8.73 -23.98
C THR A 235 -13.37 8.01 -22.67
N THR A 236 -14.36 8.05 -21.79
CA THR A 236 -14.35 7.32 -20.52
C THR A 236 -15.55 6.41 -20.40
N SER A 237 -15.34 5.19 -19.92
CA SER A 237 -16.42 4.28 -19.53
C SER A 237 -16.07 3.60 -18.21
N SER A 238 -17.07 3.43 -17.33
CA SER A 238 -16.88 2.81 -16.03
C SER A 238 -17.77 1.57 -15.91
N GLU A 239 -17.22 0.50 -15.38
CA GLU A 239 -17.93 -0.76 -15.13
C GLU A 239 -17.56 -1.31 -13.76
N SER A 240 -18.46 -2.10 -13.17
CA SER A 240 -18.25 -2.69 -11.86
C SER A 240 -18.87 -4.06 -11.80
N ASN A 241 -18.22 -4.94 -11.04
CA ASN A 241 -18.69 -6.25 -10.66
C ASN A 241 -18.19 -6.57 -9.24
N THR A 242 -18.48 -7.78 -8.79
CA THR A 242 -18.20 -8.29 -7.45
C THR A 242 -16.81 -7.99 -6.89
N ASP A 243 -15.76 -8.18 -7.69
CA ASP A 243 -14.37 -8.06 -7.22
C ASP A 243 -13.55 -7.04 -8.02
N VAL A 244 -14.12 -6.47 -9.09
CA VAL A 244 -13.44 -5.49 -9.93
C VAL A 244 -14.38 -4.33 -10.23
N SER A 245 -13.92 -3.11 -9.91
CA SER A 245 -14.51 -1.87 -10.41
C SER A 245 -13.45 -1.14 -11.24
N ARG A 246 -13.81 -0.69 -12.44
CA ARG A 246 -12.87 -0.21 -13.45
C ARG A 246 -13.36 1.06 -14.12
N LEU A 247 -12.45 2.01 -14.32
CA LEU A 247 -12.58 3.13 -15.24
C LEU A 247 -11.64 2.91 -16.43
N THR A 248 -12.20 2.86 -17.63
CA THR A 248 -11.44 2.80 -18.89
C THR A 248 -11.38 4.18 -19.51
N ILE A 249 -10.17 4.64 -19.82
CA ILE A 249 -9.87 5.96 -20.39
C ILE A 249 -9.17 5.73 -21.71
N THR A 250 -9.73 6.26 -22.79
CA THR A 250 -9.17 6.15 -24.14
C THR A 250 -8.84 7.53 -24.68
N SER A 251 -7.65 7.68 -25.25
CA SER A 251 -7.21 8.88 -25.95
C SER A 251 -6.31 8.51 -27.14
N VAL A 252 -6.20 9.42 -28.11
CA VAL A 252 -5.26 9.31 -29.23
C VAL A 252 -4.32 10.51 -29.15
N LEU A 253 -3.04 10.22 -29.00
CA LEU A 253 -2.01 11.22 -28.71
C LEU A 253 -1.01 11.29 -29.87
N ASP A 254 -0.64 12.50 -30.29
CA ASP A 254 0.51 12.74 -31.16
C ASP A 254 1.81 12.80 -30.33
N PRO A 255 3.01 12.59 -30.93
CA PRO A 255 4.27 12.68 -30.18
C PRO A 255 4.43 14.00 -29.42
N GLY A 256 4.82 13.90 -28.14
CA GLY A 256 4.97 15.04 -27.22
C GLY A 256 3.68 15.47 -26.52
N GLN A 257 2.52 14.94 -26.91
CA GLN A 257 1.28 15.07 -26.13
C GLN A 257 1.24 14.05 -24.98
N ARG A 258 0.46 14.36 -23.94
CA ARG A 258 0.36 13.53 -22.75
C ARG A 258 -1.07 13.29 -22.34
N LEU A 259 -1.39 12.05 -21.97
CA LEU A 259 -2.55 11.71 -21.16
C LEU A 259 -2.09 11.62 -19.70
N ARG A 260 -2.69 12.44 -18.83
CA ARG A 260 -2.46 12.46 -17.39
C ARG A 260 -3.71 11.99 -16.66
N VAL A 261 -3.53 11.06 -15.73
CA VAL A 261 -4.58 10.52 -14.86
C VAL A 261 -4.14 10.70 -13.42
N GLN A 262 -4.90 11.49 -12.67
CA GLN A 262 -4.76 11.61 -11.22
C GLN A 262 -5.85 10.75 -10.57
N LYS A 263 -5.43 9.68 -9.92
CA LYS A 263 -6.29 8.75 -9.19
C LYS A 263 -6.13 8.98 -7.70
N THR A 264 -7.23 9.31 -7.02
CA THR A 264 -7.28 9.37 -5.56
C THR A 264 -8.05 8.17 -5.04
N VAL A 265 -7.51 7.47 -4.04
CA VAL A 265 -8.10 6.26 -3.48
C VAL A 265 -8.30 6.45 -1.98
N ALA A 266 -9.52 6.20 -1.51
CA ALA A 266 -9.86 6.18 -0.10
C ALA A 266 -10.04 4.74 0.37
N HIS A 267 -9.40 4.39 1.47
CA HIS A 267 -9.52 3.10 2.14
C HIS A 267 -10.13 3.26 3.54
N GLY A 268 -11.04 2.37 3.90
CA GLY A 268 -11.61 2.30 5.23
C GLY A 268 -11.97 0.88 5.63
N TRP A 269 -11.97 0.61 6.93
CA TRP A 269 -12.49 -0.65 7.45
C TRP A 269 -13.13 -0.48 8.84
N SER A 270 -14.01 -1.41 9.21
CA SER A 270 -14.59 -1.50 10.54
C SER A 270 -15.18 -2.87 10.82
N GLY A 271 -15.06 -3.34 12.07
CA GLY A 271 -15.82 -4.51 12.57
C GLY A 271 -17.23 -4.17 13.05
N ALA A 272 -17.58 -2.88 13.21
CA ALA A 272 -18.82 -2.44 13.86
C ALA A 272 -19.75 -1.63 12.94
N ARG A 273 -19.19 -0.86 12.00
CA ARG A 273 -20.00 0.01 11.11
C ARG A 273 -20.80 -0.81 10.10
N SER A 274 -22.00 -0.33 9.77
CA SER A 274 -22.83 -0.89 8.72
C SER A 274 -22.22 -0.61 7.33
N ARG A 275 -22.64 -1.37 6.32
CA ARG A 275 -22.24 -1.17 4.92
C ARG A 275 -22.45 0.28 4.44
N PRO A 276 -23.63 0.92 4.59
CA PRO A 276 -23.80 2.32 4.16
C PRO A 276 -22.82 3.29 4.85
N ALA A 277 -22.59 3.13 6.16
CA ALA A 277 -21.65 3.98 6.90
C ALA A 277 -20.20 3.78 6.43
N MET A 278 -19.85 2.59 5.97
CA MET A 278 -18.55 2.32 5.36
C MET A 278 -18.42 3.00 3.99
N SER A 279 -19.46 2.94 3.15
CA SER A 279 -19.51 3.66 1.87
C SER A 279 -19.39 5.17 2.07
N ASP A 280 -20.19 5.75 2.99
CA ASP A 280 -20.17 7.19 3.28
C ASP A 280 -18.80 7.66 3.79
N GLN A 281 -18.11 6.84 4.58
CA GLN A 281 -16.77 7.15 5.09
C GLN A 281 -15.75 7.34 3.97
N VAL A 282 -15.71 6.43 3.00
CA VAL A 282 -14.72 6.51 1.90
C VAL A 282 -15.09 7.61 0.91
N GLU A 283 -16.39 7.83 0.64
CA GLU A 283 -16.84 8.95 -0.20
C GLU A 283 -16.52 10.32 0.43
N ALA A 284 -16.72 10.47 1.74
CA ALA A 284 -16.37 11.69 2.45
C ALA A 284 -14.85 11.95 2.45
N ALA A 285 -14.04 10.88 2.57
CA ALA A 285 -12.58 11.00 2.46
C ALA A 285 -12.16 11.45 1.05
N LEU A 286 -12.74 10.89 -0.01
CA LEU A 286 -12.48 11.35 -1.39
C LEU A 286 -12.89 12.82 -1.59
N ALA A 287 -14.05 13.22 -1.07
CA ALA A 287 -14.52 14.60 -1.16
C ALA A 287 -13.57 15.59 -0.44
N ALA A 288 -13.04 15.20 0.72
CA ALA A 288 -12.05 16.00 1.44
C ALA A 288 -10.73 16.12 0.65
N ALA A 289 -10.22 15.01 0.11
CA ALA A 289 -8.99 15.00 -0.69
C ALA A 289 -9.14 15.83 -1.98
N ALA A 290 -10.32 15.79 -2.61
CA ALA A 290 -10.60 16.54 -3.82
C ALA A 290 -10.54 18.07 -3.63
N HIS A 291 -10.69 18.57 -2.39
CA HIS A 291 -10.61 20.01 -2.12
C HIS A 291 -9.21 20.59 -2.39
N GLY A 292 -8.16 19.86 -1.99
CA GLY A 292 -6.77 20.23 -2.29
C GLY A 292 -6.26 19.64 -3.61
N GLY A 293 -6.89 18.57 -4.11
CA GLY A 293 -6.46 17.85 -5.30
C GLY A 293 -5.07 17.23 -5.13
N TRP A 294 -4.47 16.85 -6.26
CA TRP A 294 -3.14 16.26 -6.28
C TRP A 294 -2.07 17.17 -5.66
N ASP A 295 -2.02 18.44 -6.07
CA ASP A 295 -1.02 19.39 -5.60
C ASP A 295 -1.14 19.65 -4.10
N GLY A 296 -2.36 19.74 -3.57
CA GLY A 296 -2.62 19.84 -2.14
C GLY A 296 -2.13 18.61 -1.37
N LEU A 297 -2.39 17.40 -1.87
CA LEU A 297 -1.91 16.17 -1.24
C LEU A 297 -0.38 16.10 -1.19
N VAL A 298 0.30 16.50 -2.27
CA VAL A 298 1.77 16.52 -2.33
C VAL A 298 2.36 17.59 -1.41
N ALA A 299 1.75 18.78 -1.36
CA ALA A 299 2.17 19.87 -0.48
C ALA A 299 2.01 19.49 1.01
N GLU A 300 0.82 19.00 1.39
CA GLU A 300 0.55 18.54 2.76
C GLU A 300 1.50 17.43 3.21
N GLN A 301 1.79 16.46 2.32
CA GLN A 301 2.77 15.40 2.56
C GLN A 301 4.16 15.98 2.81
N ARG A 302 4.58 16.94 1.98
CA ARG A 302 5.89 17.55 2.08
C ARG A 302 6.03 18.35 3.38
N ASP A 303 5.03 19.15 3.73
CA ASP A 303 5.02 19.93 4.97
C ASP A 303 5.11 19.01 6.20
N TYR A 304 4.38 17.90 6.20
CA TYR A 304 4.45 16.91 7.27
C TYR A 304 5.87 16.32 7.43
N LEU A 305 6.52 16.00 6.31
CA LEU A 305 7.85 15.42 6.33
C LEU A 305 8.95 16.44 6.63
N ASP A 306 8.84 17.68 6.16
CA ASP A 306 9.77 18.75 6.53
C ASP A 306 9.73 19.00 8.05
N ASP A 307 8.54 19.01 8.65
CA ASP A 307 8.35 19.11 10.10
C ASP A 307 8.95 17.92 10.87
N PHE A 308 8.77 16.70 10.36
CA PHE A 308 9.38 15.50 10.92
C PHE A 308 10.91 15.56 10.85
N TRP A 309 11.47 15.77 9.65
CA TRP A 309 12.91 15.77 9.42
C TRP A 309 13.63 16.88 10.16
N ALA A 310 13.01 18.05 10.34
CA ALA A 310 13.56 19.15 11.13
C ALA A 310 13.86 18.76 12.60
N ARG A 311 13.21 17.72 13.13
CA ARG A 311 13.39 17.27 14.52
C ARG A 311 13.98 15.86 14.66
N ALA A 312 13.86 15.04 13.61
CA ALA A 312 14.17 13.61 13.67
C ALA A 312 15.33 13.18 12.75
N ASP A 313 15.83 14.05 11.86
CA ASP A 313 16.96 13.69 11.00
C ASP A 313 18.22 13.43 11.81
N VAL A 314 19.02 12.47 11.33
CA VAL A 314 20.31 12.10 11.89
C VAL A 314 21.34 12.27 10.80
N GLU A 315 22.19 13.29 10.94
CA GLU A 315 23.25 13.58 9.99
C GLU A 315 24.50 12.74 10.29
N VAL A 316 24.93 11.98 9.28
CA VAL A 316 26.13 11.14 9.34
C VAL A 316 27.15 11.69 8.35
N HIS A 317 28.27 12.18 8.86
CA HIS A 317 29.35 12.73 8.04
C HIS A 317 30.34 11.65 7.60
N GLY A 318 30.78 11.72 6.35
CA GLY A 318 31.85 10.86 5.82
C GLY A 318 31.38 9.52 5.24
N ASP A 319 30.09 9.19 5.31
CA ASP A 319 29.53 7.96 4.74
C ASP A 319 28.09 8.18 4.25
N GLU A 320 27.92 8.34 2.93
CA GLU A 320 26.61 8.57 2.31
C GLU A 320 25.72 7.32 2.33
N GLU A 321 26.30 6.12 2.35
CA GLU A 321 25.54 4.86 2.40
C GLU A 321 24.88 4.70 3.77
N ILE A 322 25.64 4.94 4.84
CA ILE A 322 25.09 4.95 6.20
C ILE A 322 24.07 6.08 6.34
N GLN A 323 24.34 7.27 5.81
CA GLN A 323 23.40 8.39 5.84
C GLN A 323 22.05 8.04 5.19
N GLN A 324 22.09 7.43 4.00
CA GLN A 324 20.90 6.95 3.30
C GLN A 324 20.17 5.88 4.11
N ALA A 325 20.91 4.91 4.67
CA ALA A 325 20.33 3.81 5.44
C ALA A 325 19.60 4.29 6.71
N VAL A 326 20.17 5.26 7.44
CA VAL A 326 19.56 5.82 8.65
C VAL A 326 18.26 6.57 8.31
N ARG A 327 18.28 7.42 7.28
CA ARG A 327 17.07 8.13 6.82
C ARG A 327 16.01 7.18 6.28
N PHE A 328 16.41 6.15 5.55
CA PHE A 328 15.49 5.10 5.10
C PHE A 328 14.82 4.38 6.28
N ALA A 329 15.59 4.01 7.31
CA ALA A 329 15.06 3.37 8.51
C ALA A 329 14.09 4.29 9.28
N LEU A 330 14.46 5.55 9.49
CA LEU A 330 13.61 6.55 10.14
C LEU A 330 12.30 6.76 9.37
N PHE A 331 12.37 6.87 8.05
CA PHE A 331 11.20 7.01 7.19
C PHE A 331 10.25 5.81 7.33
N HIS A 332 10.76 4.57 7.24
CA HIS A 332 9.91 3.38 7.37
C HIS A 332 9.33 3.20 8.77
N VAL A 333 10.05 3.56 9.84
CA VAL A 333 9.51 3.54 11.21
C VAL A 333 8.40 4.59 11.38
N LEU A 334 8.58 5.79 10.84
CA LEU A 334 7.53 6.81 10.80
C LEU A 334 6.29 6.29 10.05
N GLN A 335 6.47 5.76 8.83
CA GLN A 335 5.40 5.20 8.01
C GLN A 335 4.63 4.07 8.70
N ALA A 336 5.25 3.33 9.63
CA ALA A 336 4.59 2.26 10.37
C ALA A 336 3.67 2.77 11.49
N GLY A 337 3.99 3.94 12.09
CA GLY A 337 3.30 4.44 13.28
C GLY A 337 2.46 5.71 13.08
N ALA A 338 2.77 6.54 12.09
CA ALA A 338 2.25 7.92 11.97
C ALA A 338 0.73 8.05 12.11
N ARG A 339 -0.02 7.16 11.44
CA ARG A 339 -1.48 7.07 11.43
C ARG A 339 -1.98 5.67 11.83
N ALA A 340 -1.19 4.93 12.62
CA ALA A 340 -1.64 3.65 13.18
C ALA A 340 -2.88 3.83 14.07
N GLU A 341 -2.97 4.93 14.82
CA GLU A 341 -4.19 5.41 15.50
C GLU A 341 -4.97 4.32 16.28
N GLN A 342 -4.42 3.93 17.43
CA GLN A 342 -4.92 2.87 18.32
C GLN A 342 -5.00 1.49 17.65
N ARG A 343 -4.05 1.20 16.75
CA ARG A 343 -3.76 -0.16 16.31
C ARG A 343 -2.33 -0.54 16.65
N ALA A 344 -2.09 -1.84 16.63
CA ALA A 344 -0.76 -2.40 16.75
C ALA A 344 0.16 -1.91 15.61
N ILE A 345 1.47 -1.92 15.86
CA ILE A 345 2.49 -1.75 14.81
C ILE A 345 2.96 -3.16 14.42
N PRO A 346 2.67 -3.66 13.21
CA PRO A 346 3.08 -4.99 12.80
C PRO A 346 4.60 -5.13 12.64
N ALA A 347 5.13 -6.33 12.83
CA ALA A 347 6.57 -6.60 12.71
C ALA A 347 7.19 -6.28 11.33
N LYS A 348 6.38 -6.24 10.27
CA LYS A 348 6.78 -5.83 8.91
C LYS A 348 6.13 -4.51 8.48
N GLY A 349 5.59 -3.73 9.43
CA GLY A 349 4.70 -2.62 9.11
C GLY A 349 3.58 -3.07 8.19
N LEU A 350 3.22 -2.23 7.22
CA LEU A 350 2.28 -2.58 6.15
C LEU A 350 3.01 -2.73 4.80
N THR A 351 4.23 -3.29 4.81
CA THR A 351 5.06 -3.44 3.60
C THR A 351 5.03 -4.87 3.05
N GLY A 352 4.36 -5.81 3.71
CA GLY A 352 4.23 -7.19 3.28
C GLY A 352 3.53 -8.05 4.31
N SER A 353 3.28 -9.31 3.95
CA SER A 353 2.49 -10.24 4.75
C SER A 353 3.33 -11.12 5.71
N GLY A 354 4.62 -10.81 5.87
CA GLY A 354 5.50 -11.54 6.79
C GLY A 354 5.04 -11.44 8.26
N TYR A 355 5.28 -12.50 9.02
CA TYR A 355 4.78 -12.72 10.38
C TYR A 355 3.24 -12.61 10.51
N ASP A 356 2.53 -12.89 9.42
CA ASP A 356 1.08 -12.76 9.28
C ASP A 356 0.53 -11.36 9.64
N GLY A 357 1.37 -10.31 9.63
CA GLY A 357 0.98 -8.95 10.04
C GLY A 357 0.73 -8.78 11.55
N HIS A 358 1.21 -9.72 12.38
CA HIS A 358 1.12 -9.58 13.83
C HIS A 358 2.07 -8.51 14.37
N ALA A 359 1.67 -7.89 15.49
CA ALA A 359 2.55 -7.19 16.39
C ALA A 359 3.12 -8.12 17.45
N PHE A 360 4.33 -7.81 17.89
CA PHE A 360 5.10 -8.57 18.87
C PHE A 360 5.62 -7.60 19.94
N TRP A 361 6.31 -8.14 20.95
CA TRP A 361 7.11 -7.34 21.90
C TRP A 361 8.13 -6.41 21.21
N ASP A 362 8.50 -6.69 19.96
CA ASP A 362 9.37 -5.85 19.12
C ASP A 362 8.88 -4.39 19.06
N THR A 363 7.57 -4.17 19.05
CA THR A 363 6.97 -2.84 19.01
C THR A 363 7.41 -2.03 20.23
N GLU A 364 7.16 -2.54 21.43
CA GLU A 364 7.51 -1.84 22.66
C GLU A 364 9.03 -1.77 22.90
N MET A 365 9.80 -2.77 22.47
CA MET A 365 11.23 -2.86 22.76
C MET A 365 12.13 -2.11 21.77
N PHE A 366 11.75 -2.02 20.49
CA PHE A 366 12.61 -1.45 19.44
C PHE A 366 11.97 -0.26 18.71
N VAL A 367 10.66 -0.29 18.46
CA VAL A 367 9.98 0.74 17.66
C VAL A 367 9.59 1.95 18.51
N LEU A 368 8.89 1.72 19.64
CA LEU A 368 8.42 2.80 20.50
C LEU A 368 9.55 3.65 21.10
N PRO A 369 10.73 3.12 21.47
CA PRO A 369 11.83 3.95 21.94
C PRO A 369 12.26 5.00 20.90
N LEU A 370 12.32 4.65 19.62
CA LEU A 370 12.61 5.61 18.55
C LEU A 370 11.49 6.63 18.40
N LEU A 371 10.24 6.15 18.28
CA LEU A 371 9.07 7.02 18.11
C LEU A 371 8.83 7.94 19.32
N THR A 372 9.31 7.59 20.51
CA THR A 372 9.22 8.45 21.70
C THR A 372 9.92 9.79 21.46
N TYR A 373 11.05 9.77 20.74
CA TYR A 373 11.81 10.98 20.43
C TYR A 373 11.38 11.65 19.12
N THR A 374 10.88 10.88 18.14
CA THR A 374 10.62 11.40 16.80
C THR A 374 9.14 11.68 16.50
N ALA A 375 8.21 10.93 17.10
CA ALA A 375 6.77 11.04 16.89
C ALA A 375 5.97 10.56 18.13
N PRO A 376 6.05 11.24 19.28
CA PRO A 376 5.51 10.77 20.57
C PRO A 376 4.00 10.52 20.57
N LYS A 377 3.24 11.19 19.69
CA LYS A 377 1.82 10.91 19.52
C LYS A 377 1.56 9.47 19.06
N ALA A 378 2.38 8.93 18.15
CA ALA A 378 2.26 7.54 17.68
C ALA A 378 2.49 6.54 18.83
N VAL A 379 3.39 6.85 19.76
CA VAL A 379 3.63 6.05 20.97
C VAL A 379 2.40 6.01 21.86
N ALA A 380 1.79 7.17 22.13
CA ALA A 380 0.57 7.23 22.93
C ALA A 380 -0.55 6.37 22.31
N GLU A 381 -0.73 6.41 20.99
CA GLU A 381 -1.73 5.59 20.30
C GLU A 381 -1.43 4.08 20.38
N ALA A 382 -0.17 3.66 20.21
CA ALA A 382 0.22 2.26 20.34
C ALA A 382 0.03 1.72 21.77
N LEU A 383 0.36 2.52 22.80
CA LEU A 383 0.13 2.16 24.19
C LEU A 383 -1.36 2.13 24.56
N ARG A 384 -2.18 3.02 23.99
CA ARG A 384 -3.65 2.93 24.13
C ARG A 384 -4.19 1.64 23.53
N TRP A 385 -3.68 1.19 22.39
CA TRP A 385 -4.07 -0.11 21.84
C TRP A 385 -3.76 -1.27 22.81
N ARG A 386 -2.58 -1.26 23.46
CA ARG A 386 -2.27 -2.24 24.54
C ARG A 386 -3.22 -2.13 25.73
N GLN A 387 -3.62 -0.91 26.09
CA GLN A 387 -4.62 -0.70 27.13
C GLN A 387 -6.00 -1.24 26.72
N ASP A 388 -6.43 -1.01 25.48
CA ASP A 388 -7.72 -1.44 24.94
C ASP A 388 -7.81 -2.98 24.84
N THR A 389 -6.66 -3.65 24.68
CA THR A 389 -6.52 -5.11 24.63
C THR A 389 -6.21 -5.76 25.99
N LEU A 390 -6.09 -4.95 27.05
CA LEU A 390 -5.85 -5.44 28.42
C LEU A 390 -6.90 -6.44 28.93
N PRO A 391 -8.22 -6.30 28.62
CA PRO A 391 -9.21 -7.32 28.99
C PRO A 391 -8.87 -8.70 28.43
N ALA A 392 -8.54 -8.79 27.13
CA ALA A 392 -8.14 -10.05 26.49
C ALA A 392 -6.88 -10.65 27.13
N ALA A 393 -5.89 -9.81 27.47
CA ALA A 393 -4.69 -10.24 28.18
C ALA A 393 -4.98 -10.79 29.60
N ARG A 394 -5.99 -10.26 30.30
CA ARG A 394 -6.44 -10.80 31.61
C ARG A 394 -7.18 -12.11 31.48
N ASP A 395 -8.01 -12.25 30.46
CA ASP A 395 -8.67 -13.51 30.13
C ASP A 395 -7.63 -14.59 29.80
N ARG A 396 -6.61 -14.21 29.02
CA ARG A 396 -5.47 -15.08 28.73
C ARG A 396 -4.70 -15.49 29.98
N ALA A 397 -4.42 -14.56 30.90
CA ALA A 397 -3.78 -14.89 32.17
C ALA A 397 -4.60 -15.89 32.98
N THR A 398 -5.92 -15.69 33.05
CA THR A 398 -6.85 -16.59 33.74
C THR A 398 -6.83 -17.99 33.14
N GLN A 399 -6.88 -18.09 31.81
CA GLN A 399 -6.78 -19.36 31.08
C GLN A 399 -5.45 -20.08 31.36
N LEU A 400 -4.37 -19.34 31.62
CA LEU A 400 -3.06 -19.91 31.97
C LEU A 400 -2.88 -20.17 33.48
N GLY A 401 -3.91 -19.93 34.31
CA GLY A 401 -3.82 -20.07 35.77
C GLY A 401 -2.95 -19.00 36.43
N LEU A 402 -2.74 -17.86 35.77
CA LEU A 402 -1.93 -16.74 36.24
C LEU A 402 -2.81 -15.61 36.79
N ARG A 403 -2.23 -14.77 37.66
CA ARG A 403 -2.85 -13.50 38.08
C ARG A 403 -2.39 -12.36 37.18
N GLY A 404 -3.20 -11.32 37.06
CA GLY A 404 -2.84 -10.11 36.29
C GLY A 404 -3.19 -10.23 34.81
N ALA A 405 -2.28 -9.79 33.94
CA ALA A 405 -2.46 -9.79 32.49
C ALA A 405 -1.27 -10.47 31.81
N ALA A 406 -1.57 -11.33 30.82
CA ALA A 406 -0.60 -12.03 29.99
C ALA A 406 -0.85 -11.64 28.54
N PHE A 407 -0.16 -10.60 28.07
CA PHE A 407 -0.23 -10.20 26.66
C PHE A 407 0.30 -11.33 25.77
N PRO A 408 -0.32 -11.56 24.60
CA PRO A 408 0.10 -12.62 23.70
C PRO A 408 1.47 -12.31 23.09
N TRP A 409 2.22 -13.39 22.78
CA TRP A 409 3.50 -13.30 22.08
C TRP A 409 3.37 -12.60 20.71
N ARG A 410 2.29 -12.89 19.99
CA ARG A 410 1.91 -12.27 18.72
C ARG A 410 0.39 -12.10 18.65
N THR A 411 -0.09 -10.96 18.17
CA THR A 411 -1.53 -10.68 17.98
C THR A 411 -1.74 -9.55 16.96
N ILE A 412 -2.92 -9.48 16.36
CA ILE A 412 -3.38 -8.33 15.57
C ILE A 412 -4.39 -7.50 16.38
N ASP A 413 -5.31 -8.15 17.11
CA ASP A 413 -6.45 -7.47 17.75
C ASP A 413 -6.49 -7.59 19.29
N GLY A 414 -5.58 -8.32 19.93
CA GLY A 414 -5.45 -8.41 21.40
C GLY A 414 -4.92 -9.73 21.92
#